data_AF-A0A8J3TI21-F1
#
_entry.id   AF-A0A8J3TI21-F1
#
_cell.length_a   1.000
_cell.length_b   1.000
_cell.length_c   1.000
_cell.angle_alpha   90.00
_cell.angle_beta   90.00
_cell.angle_gamma   90.00
#
_symmetry.space_group_name_H-M   'P 1'
#
loop_
_entity.id
_entity.type
_entity.pdbx_description
1 polymer ?
#
loop_
_entity_poly.entity_id
_entity_poly.type
_entity_poly.pdbx_seq_one_letter_code
_entity_poly.pdbx_strand_id
1 'polypeptide(L)'
;MGRTALERLERLQKEIGGSMNLLTQGDMLRLVRQALAEPSPRGSAEELTNRVNVLQDAGHECAEQQKFLNTQVGDRLCAAWTGAAAESAKAGTAALDHTLERAGEVFVEALIALRTLSQAVEDARKADGYGRSDLEQAEHILAEICSSSLPDQLEDDGLREQAHNAAKDGIATMVSAAHHLRDASQVLERKFSELSSRARAALLGSRLQPDFLSDLTDPLVIADAAVPGGPHDANLILTADAARRANDRLGQMNARDRERFTGMLHACDSPQEEAYVLQALAAGYSLDQIRDFDAKIHLHAEDPMWLRQHLTPIVDDSGPDKFNSHRSVDFDGRDWTQGNDPTCVAMSTVMARAEIDPLYALQLTTGDHPGDPAYDNPDAFARRLHDEQHRIYDDGRTWLQDLFGQDGMTEGQARDIANEQVASRTGASYHKVEVDSAGDRRGVLPDVEMAVDQGLPVTFTVRDGDRAHEMAIVGRQGDMLEVYNPWGYTVWVSEDDFVNGRMNVIEDGVPANVHAVNVPRR
;
A
#
# COMPACT_ATOMS: atom_id res chain seq x y z
N MET A 1 -4.74 8.17 23.61
CA MET A 1 -3.47 8.41 22.89
C MET A 1 -2.48 7.31 23.23
N GLY A 2 -2.19 6.39 22.31
CA GLY A 2 -1.05 5.49 22.44
C GLY A 2 0.15 6.12 21.75
N ARG A 3 1.04 6.78 22.49
CA ARG A 3 2.37 7.19 21.98
C ARG A 3 3.11 5.97 21.41
N THR A 4 3.97 6.11 20.40
CA THR A 4 4.78 4.97 19.91
C THR A 4 5.69 4.43 21.03
N ALA A 5 6.18 3.19 20.92
CA ALA A 5 7.09 2.64 21.94
C ALA A 5 8.34 3.54 22.11
N LEU A 6 8.89 4.04 21.00
CA LEU A 6 10.00 4.99 21.01
C LEU A 6 9.62 6.30 21.73
N GLU A 7 8.50 6.92 21.40
CA GLU A 7 8.05 8.17 22.07
C GLU A 7 7.78 7.98 23.58
N ARG A 8 7.32 6.79 23.99
CA ARG A 8 7.15 6.46 25.41
C ARG A 8 8.49 6.29 26.09
N LEU A 9 9.44 5.60 25.45
CA LEU A 9 10.81 5.44 25.94
C LEU A 9 11.55 6.79 26.01
N GLU A 10 11.42 7.67 25.02
CA GLU A 10 12.00 9.02 25.01
C GLU A 10 11.43 9.89 26.14
N ARG A 11 10.11 9.83 26.38
CA ARG A 11 9.50 10.49 27.54
C ARG A 11 10.10 9.95 28.83
N LEU A 12 10.14 8.63 28.99
CA LEU A 12 10.66 7.99 30.21
C LEU A 12 12.15 8.33 30.41
N GLN A 13 12.95 8.38 29.34
CA GLN A 13 14.34 8.83 29.37
C GLN A 13 14.45 10.27 29.86
N LYS A 14 13.59 11.18 29.39
CA LYS A 14 13.58 12.57 29.86
C LYS A 14 13.21 12.67 31.35
N GLU A 15 12.24 11.89 31.80
CA GLU A 15 11.78 11.86 33.19
C GLU A 15 12.82 11.24 34.15
N ILE A 16 13.48 10.16 33.73
CA ILE A 16 14.60 9.51 34.46
C ILE A 16 15.88 10.37 34.40
N GLY A 17 16.10 11.08 33.30
CA GLY A 17 17.27 11.92 33.07
C GLY A 17 17.29 13.20 33.93
N GLY A 18 16.14 13.87 34.06
CA GLY A 18 16.02 15.21 34.68
C GLY A 18 15.90 15.23 36.22
N SER A 19 16.00 14.08 36.89
CA SER A 19 15.36 13.88 38.19
C SER A 19 16.28 13.73 39.41
N MET A 20 17.59 13.89 39.26
CA MET A 20 18.58 13.56 40.30
C MET A 20 18.34 14.25 41.67
N ASN A 21 17.61 15.38 41.71
CA ASN A 21 17.28 16.13 42.94
C ASN A 21 15.78 16.47 43.11
N LEU A 22 14.89 15.96 42.24
CA LEU A 22 13.47 16.35 42.21
C LEU A 22 12.48 15.19 42.41
N LEU A 23 12.89 13.94 42.16
CA LEU A 23 12.03 12.77 42.32
C LEU A 23 12.33 12.03 43.62
N THR A 24 11.28 11.50 44.25
CA THR A 24 11.44 10.54 45.35
C THR A 24 11.93 9.19 44.82
N GLN A 25 12.51 8.33 45.68
CA GLN A 25 12.90 6.98 45.25
C GLN A 25 11.70 6.17 44.73
N GLY A 26 10.52 6.38 45.32
CA GLY A 26 9.28 5.76 44.87
C GLY A 26 8.84 6.22 43.47
N ASP A 27 9.06 7.49 43.13
CA ASP A 27 8.81 8.00 41.77
C ASP A 27 9.78 7.39 40.75
N MET A 28 11.06 7.30 41.08
CA MET A 28 12.05 6.66 40.21
C MET A 28 11.72 5.17 39.99
N LEU A 29 11.37 4.45 41.06
CA LEU A 29 10.97 3.04 40.98
C LEU A 29 9.76 2.86 40.04
N ARG A 30 8.78 3.77 40.10
CA ARG A 30 7.63 3.76 39.20
C ARG A 30 8.04 3.98 37.74
N LEU A 31 8.95 4.92 37.47
CA LEU A 31 9.43 5.19 36.10
C LEU A 31 10.23 4.02 35.53
N VAL A 32 11.12 3.41 36.32
CA VAL A 32 11.88 2.22 35.92
C VAL A 32 10.93 1.06 35.57
N ARG A 33 9.91 0.81 36.39
CA ARG A 33 8.89 -0.20 36.09
C ARG A 33 8.08 0.10 34.84
N GLN A 34 7.79 1.37 34.58
CA GLN A 34 7.12 1.78 33.34
C GLN A 34 8.00 1.51 32.12
N ALA A 35 9.31 1.76 32.22
CA ALA A 35 10.26 1.44 31.15
C ALA A 35 10.39 -0.08 30.92
N LEU A 36 10.49 -0.88 31.98
CA LEU A 36 10.52 -2.35 31.87
C LEU A 36 9.23 -2.92 31.28
N ALA A 37 8.10 -2.27 31.48
CA ALA A 37 6.81 -2.67 30.91
C ALA A 37 6.66 -2.34 29.41
N GLU A 38 7.54 -1.52 28.83
CA GLU A 38 7.52 -1.27 27.39
C GLU A 38 7.84 -2.56 26.61
N PRO A 39 7.19 -2.81 25.47
CA PRO A 39 7.46 -4.02 24.68
C PRO A 39 8.86 -3.95 24.06
N SER A 40 9.53 -5.10 23.96
CA SER A 40 10.79 -5.22 23.22
C SER A 40 10.65 -4.82 21.75
N PRO A 41 11.75 -4.43 21.07
CA PRO A 41 11.76 -4.15 19.65
C PRO A 41 11.10 -5.27 18.84
N ARG A 42 10.18 -4.88 17.95
CA ARG A 42 9.45 -5.80 17.06
C ARG A 42 10.35 -6.23 15.89
N GLY A 43 10.00 -7.37 15.29
CA GLY A 43 10.68 -7.94 14.13
C GLY A 43 11.40 -9.25 14.43
N SER A 44 11.44 -10.13 13.42
CA SER A 44 12.13 -11.41 13.48
C SER A 44 13.34 -11.38 12.54
N ALA A 45 14.54 -11.42 13.12
CA ALA A 45 15.79 -11.53 12.35
C ALA A 45 15.83 -12.83 11.53
N GLU A 46 15.20 -13.90 12.02
CA GLU A 46 15.09 -15.17 11.29
C GLU A 46 14.21 -15.03 10.05
N GLU A 47 13.03 -14.38 10.16
CA GLU A 47 12.16 -14.15 9.00
C GLU A 47 12.82 -13.23 7.97
N LEU A 48 13.52 -12.18 8.43
CA LEU A 48 14.28 -11.29 7.56
C LEU A 48 15.44 -12.02 6.86
N THR A 49 16.15 -12.88 7.58
CA THR A 49 17.23 -13.72 7.02
C THR A 49 16.67 -14.69 5.96
N ASN A 50 15.51 -15.28 6.20
CA ASN A 50 14.85 -16.13 5.21
C ASN A 50 14.50 -15.35 3.94
N ARG A 51 14.00 -14.11 4.06
CA ARG A 51 13.73 -13.24 2.90
C ARG A 51 15.01 -12.82 2.17
N VAL A 52 16.09 -12.56 2.91
CA VAL A 52 17.43 -12.30 2.34
C VAL A 52 17.89 -13.48 1.49
N ASN A 53 17.71 -14.72 1.97
CA ASN A 53 18.12 -15.91 1.22
C ASN A 53 17.31 -16.05 -0.09
N VAL A 54 16.00 -15.77 -0.07
CA VAL A 54 15.17 -15.79 -1.28
C VAL A 54 15.66 -14.79 -2.34
N LEU A 55 16.00 -13.55 -1.93
CA LEU A 55 16.55 -12.57 -2.86
C LEU A 55 17.94 -12.96 -3.37
N GLN A 56 18.75 -13.58 -2.51
CA GLN A 56 20.07 -14.08 -2.91
C GLN A 56 19.95 -15.16 -3.98
N ASP A 57 19.04 -16.10 -3.79
CA ASP A 57 18.79 -17.19 -4.74
C ASP A 57 18.26 -16.65 -6.07
N ALA A 58 17.35 -15.67 -6.03
CA ALA A 58 16.85 -14.99 -7.23
C ALA A 58 17.97 -14.28 -8.01
N GLY A 59 18.84 -13.55 -7.32
CA GLY A 59 20.01 -12.91 -7.94
C GLY A 59 21.00 -13.92 -8.53
N HIS A 60 21.21 -15.06 -7.85
CA HIS A 60 22.06 -16.15 -8.35
C HIS A 60 21.47 -16.79 -9.61
N GLU A 61 20.17 -17.03 -9.63
CA GLU A 61 19.46 -17.57 -10.80
C GLU A 61 19.60 -16.64 -12.02
N CYS A 62 19.45 -15.32 -11.84
CA CYS A 62 19.70 -14.34 -12.91
C CYS A 62 21.12 -14.49 -13.48
N ALA A 63 22.14 -14.62 -12.63
CA ALA A 63 23.53 -14.76 -13.06
C ALA A 63 23.80 -16.10 -13.79
N GLU A 64 23.22 -17.20 -13.32
CA GLU A 64 23.35 -18.51 -13.99
C GLU A 64 22.63 -18.52 -15.35
N GLN A 65 21.44 -17.93 -15.44
CA GLN A 65 20.73 -17.77 -16.71
C GLN A 65 21.49 -16.87 -17.68
N GLN A 66 22.10 -15.80 -17.18
CA GLN A 66 22.94 -14.91 -17.98
C GLN A 66 24.15 -15.66 -18.57
N LYS A 67 24.83 -16.46 -17.74
CA LYS A 67 25.95 -17.31 -18.16
C LYS A 67 25.52 -18.35 -19.18
N PHE A 68 24.36 -18.99 -18.97
CA PHE A 68 23.79 -19.93 -19.94
C PHE A 68 23.48 -19.23 -21.27
N LEU A 69 22.82 -18.08 -21.23
CA LEU A 69 22.49 -17.28 -22.39
C LEU A 69 23.74 -16.94 -23.21
N ASN A 70 24.78 -16.41 -22.58
CA ASN A 70 25.99 -16.01 -23.28
C ASN A 70 26.76 -17.21 -23.86
N THR A 71 26.93 -18.28 -23.08
CA THR A 71 27.78 -19.42 -23.50
C THR A 71 27.09 -20.45 -24.39
N GLN A 72 25.78 -20.68 -24.19
CA GLN A 72 25.04 -21.71 -24.93
C GLN A 72 24.23 -21.14 -26.08
N VAL A 73 23.68 -19.94 -25.92
CA VAL A 73 22.83 -19.32 -26.96
C VAL A 73 23.66 -18.34 -27.79
N GLY A 74 24.25 -17.32 -27.17
CA GLY A 74 25.03 -16.29 -27.87
C GLY A 74 26.12 -16.89 -28.74
N ASP A 75 27.04 -17.65 -28.13
CA ASP A 75 28.20 -18.21 -28.84
C ASP A 75 27.82 -19.24 -29.91
N ARG A 76 26.84 -20.12 -29.65
CA ARG A 76 26.51 -21.24 -30.56
C ARG A 76 25.50 -20.86 -31.63
N LEU A 77 24.47 -20.10 -31.27
CA LEU A 77 23.40 -19.71 -32.19
C LEU A 77 23.93 -18.70 -33.22
N CYS A 78 24.73 -17.72 -32.77
CA CYS A 78 25.36 -16.75 -33.68
C CYS A 78 26.44 -17.39 -34.57
N ALA A 79 27.05 -18.49 -34.15
CA ALA A 79 27.97 -19.26 -34.99
C ALA A 79 27.23 -20.13 -36.05
N ALA A 80 25.98 -20.52 -35.78
CA ALA A 80 25.20 -21.38 -36.66
C ALA A 80 24.37 -20.60 -37.71
N TRP A 81 23.97 -19.36 -37.41
CA TRP A 81 23.20 -18.51 -38.31
C TRP A 81 24.09 -17.45 -38.98
N THR A 82 23.75 -17.03 -40.20
CA THR A 82 24.50 -16.00 -40.94
C THR A 82 23.59 -14.92 -41.51
N GLY A 83 24.11 -13.71 -41.69
CA GLY A 83 23.37 -12.57 -42.25
C GLY A 83 22.39 -11.96 -41.25
N ALA A 84 21.31 -11.35 -41.73
CA ALA A 84 20.35 -10.59 -40.92
C ALA A 84 19.72 -11.38 -39.75
N ALA A 85 19.57 -12.71 -39.91
CA ALA A 85 19.07 -13.58 -38.84
C ALA A 85 20.06 -13.68 -37.65
N ALA A 86 21.37 -13.71 -37.94
CA ALA A 86 22.40 -13.74 -36.91
C ALA A 86 22.50 -12.39 -36.17
N GLU A 87 22.38 -11.29 -36.91
CA GLU A 87 22.37 -9.93 -36.32
C GLU A 87 21.16 -9.74 -35.40
N SER A 88 19.97 -10.17 -35.84
CA SER A 88 18.74 -10.11 -35.03
C SER A 88 18.84 -10.99 -33.78
N ALA A 89 19.38 -12.21 -33.92
CA ALA A 89 19.57 -13.11 -32.78
C ALA A 89 20.60 -12.57 -31.77
N LYS A 90 21.67 -11.93 -32.24
CA LYS A 90 22.68 -11.28 -31.41
C LYS A 90 22.08 -10.09 -30.64
N ALA A 91 21.27 -9.27 -31.30
CA ALA A 91 20.57 -8.17 -30.66
C ALA A 91 19.58 -8.66 -29.58
N GLY A 92 18.80 -9.71 -29.88
CA GLY A 92 17.88 -10.31 -28.92
C GLY A 92 18.59 -10.94 -27.72
N THR A 93 19.72 -11.62 -27.95
CA THR A 93 20.55 -12.20 -26.87
C THR A 93 21.13 -11.11 -25.97
N ALA A 94 21.67 -10.04 -26.55
CA ALA A 94 22.20 -8.91 -25.77
C ALA A 94 21.11 -8.18 -24.97
N ALA A 95 19.91 -8.03 -25.52
CA ALA A 95 18.78 -7.43 -24.80
C ALA A 95 18.34 -8.26 -23.59
N LEU A 96 18.34 -9.59 -23.74
CA LEU A 96 18.01 -10.50 -22.64
C LEU A 96 19.13 -10.52 -21.59
N ASP A 97 20.40 -10.49 -22.01
CA ASP A 97 21.57 -10.38 -21.14
C ASP A 97 21.49 -9.14 -20.24
N HIS A 98 21.27 -7.96 -20.82
CA HIS A 98 21.08 -6.70 -20.07
C HIS A 98 19.83 -6.70 -19.18
N THR A 99 18.80 -7.47 -19.52
CA THR A 99 17.61 -7.57 -18.67
C THR A 99 17.88 -8.43 -17.45
N LEU A 100 18.58 -9.55 -17.62
CA LEU A 100 19.01 -10.42 -16.52
C LEU A 100 20.02 -9.72 -15.61
N GLU A 101 20.95 -8.95 -16.17
CA GLU A 101 21.91 -8.12 -15.42
C GLU A 101 21.17 -7.12 -14.52
N ARG A 102 20.29 -6.29 -15.10
CA ARG A 102 19.52 -5.28 -14.34
C ARG A 102 18.62 -5.90 -13.26
N ALA A 103 17.99 -7.04 -13.56
CA ALA A 103 17.19 -7.75 -12.57
C ALA A 103 18.05 -8.28 -11.40
N GLY A 104 19.22 -8.85 -11.72
CA GLY A 104 20.19 -9.29 -10.73
C GLY A 104 20.68 -8.16 -9.82
N GLU A 105 20.98 -6.99 -10.40
CA GLU A 105 21.36 -5.78 -9.64
C GLU A 105 20.27 -5.35 -8.65
N VAL A 106 19.00 -5.31 -9.08
CA VAL A 106 17.85 -4.98 -8.21
C VAL A 106 17.75 -5.97 -7.03
N PHE A 107 17.89 -7.28 -7.28
CA PHE A 107 17.86 -8.27 -6.19
C PHE A 107 19.01 -8.09 -5.21
N VAL A 108 20.22 -7.78 -5.70
CA VAL A 108 21.38 -7.50 -4.84
C VAL A 108 21.16 -6.24 -3.99
N GLU A 109 20.63 -5.17 -4.59
CA GLU A 109 20.32 -3.93 -3.86
C GLU A 109 19.26 -4.16 -2.77
N ALA A 110 18.17 -4.88 -3.08
CA ALA A 110 17.12 -5.23 -2.12
C ALA A 110 17.67 -6.11 -0.99
N LEU A 111 18.54 -7.07 -1.32
CA LEU A 111 19.20 -7.95 -0.37
C LEU A 111 20.10 -7.18 0.60
N ILE A 112 20.88 -6.19 0.12
CA ILE A 112 21.73 -5.35 0.98
C ILE A 112 20.86 -4.56 1.97
N ALA A 113 19.74 -4.00 1.51
CA ALA A 113 18.83 -3.26 2.36
C ALA A 113 18.18 -4.15 3.43
N LEU A 114 17.68 -5.33 3.07
CA LEU A 114 17.10 -6.27 4.05
C LEU A 114 18.13 -6.80 5.04
N ARG A 115 19.37 -7.09 4.62
CA ARG A 115 20.45 -7.47 5.54
C ARG A 115 20.73 -6.38 6.57
N THR A 116 20.71 -5.12 6.13
CA THR A 116 20.89 -3.98 7.02
C THR A 116 19.79 -3.92 8.08
N LEU A 117 18.52 -4.10 7.70
CA LEU A 117 17.42 -4.17 8.67
C LEU A 117 17.53 -5.40 9.59
N SER A 118 17.86 -6.57 9.06
CA SER A 118 18.03 -7.79 9.85
C SER A 118 19.07 -7.61 10.95
N GLN A 119 20.22 -7.02 10.61
CA GLN A 119 21.27 -6.69 11.57
C GLN A 119 20.78 -5.67 12.61
N ALA A 120 20.08 -4.63 12.18
CA ALA A 120 19.52 -3.62 13.09
C ALA A 120 18.49 -4.22 14.07
N VAL A 121 17.68 -5.19 13.65
CA VAL A 121 16.75 -5.92 14.54
C VAL A 121 17.50 -6.74 15.57
N GLU A 122 18.55 -7.48 15.17
CA GLU A 122 19.37 -8.23 16.12
C GLU A 122 20.06 -7.34 17.14
N ASP A 123 20.67 -6.24 16.67
CA ASP A 123 21.40 -5.32 17.52
C ASP A 123 20.46 -4.56 18.44
N ALA A 124 19.28 -4.16 17.96
CA ALA A 124 18.26 -3.53 18.79
C ALA A 124 17.75 -4.48 19.89
N ARG A 125 17.54 -5.77 19.59
CA ARG A 125 17.13 -6.75 20.60
C ARG A 125 18.22 -7.03 21.64
N LYS A 126 19.48 -7.12 21.21
CA LYS A 126 20.63 -7.25 22.13
C LYS A 126 20.74 -6.03 23.04
N ALA A 127 20.67 -4.83 22.48
CA ALA A 127 20.72 -3.57 23.22
C ALA A 127 19.52 -3.39 24.16
N ASP A 128 18.29 -3.75 23.75
CA ASP A 128 17.12 -3.78 24.62
C ASP A 128 17.32 -4.74 25.80
N GLY A 129 17.92 -5.91 25.56
CA GLY A 129 18.28 -6.86 26.62
C GLY A 129 19.25 -6.27 27.65
N TYR A 130 20.33 -5.62 27.20
CA TYR A 130 21.27 -4.93 28.09
C TYR A 130 20.60 -3.79 28.86
N GLY A 131 19.81 -2.95 28.17
CA GLY A 131 19.12 -1.84 28.81
C GLY A 131 18.11 -2.29 29.87
N ARG A 132 17.41 -3.41 29.63
CA ARG A 132 16.54 -4.04 30.63
C ARG A 132 17.31 -4.58 31.82
N SER A 133 18.47 -5.20 31.61
CA SER A 133 19.31 -5.67 32.74
C SER A 133 19.74 -4.52 33.65
N ASP A 134 20.10 -3.36 33.09
CA ASP A 134 20.44 -2.17 33.87
C ASP A 134 19.21 -1.59 34.61
N LEU A 135 18.04 -1.59 33.96
CA LEU A 135 16.78 -1.17 34.60
C LEU A 135 16.34 -2.13 35.71
N GLU A 136 16.50 -3.45 35.54
CA GLU A 136 16.22 -4.45 36.57
C GLU A 136 17.15 -4.28 37.78
N GLN A 137 18.44 -3.98 37.53
CA GLN A 137 19.38 -3.62 38.60
C GLN A 137 18.92 -2.36 39.34
N ALA A 138 18.51 -1.31 38.62
CA ALA A 138 17.98 -0.10 39.22
C ALA A 138 16.70 -0.39 40.04
N GLU A 139 15.79 -1.21 39.51
CA GLU A 139 14.55 -1.61 40.20
C GLU A 139 14.88 -2.31 41.53
N HIS A 140 15.82 -3.27 41.53
CA HIS A 140 16.22 -3.99 42.72
C HIS A 140 16.75 -3.06 43.81
N ILE A 141 17.69 -2.16 43.46
CA ILE A 141 18.28 -1.22 44.42
C ILE A 141 17.20 -0.26 44.96
N LEU A 142 16.34 0.28 44.10
CA LEU A 142 15.27 1.20 44.50
C LEU A 142 14.22 0.52 45.38
N ALA A 143 13.86 -0.73 45.10
CA ALA A 143 12.92 -1.50 45.90
C ALA A 143 13.49 -1.79 47.30
N GLU A 144 14.79 -2.12 47.40
CA GLU A 144 15.48 -2.31 48.68
C GLU A 144 15.44 -1.03 49.53
N ILE A 145 15.81 0.11 48.93
CA ILE A 145 15.75 1.43 49.61
C ILE A 145 14.33 1.74 50.09
N CYS A 146 13.31 1.55 49.24
CA CYS A 146 11.91 1.85 49.57
C CYS A 146 11.31 0.91 50.64
N SER A 147 11.84 -0.31 50.77
CA SER A 147 11.35 -1.33 51.72
C SER A 147 11.99 -1.24 53.11
N SER A 148 13.10 -0.50 53.22
CA SER A 148 13.85 -0.36 54.47
C SER A 148 13.08 0.52 55.48
N SER A 149 12.68 -0.07 56.60
CA SER A 149 11.93 0.60 57.68
C SER A 149 12.82 1.20 58.78
N LEU A 150 14.12 1.39 58.50
CA LEU A 150 15.11 1.87 59.48
C LEU A 150 15.40 3.36 59.24
N PRO A 151 15.03 4.27 60.18
CA PRO A 151 15.09 5.72 59.96
C PRO A 151 16.49 6.33 59.87
N ASP A 152 17.59 5.56 60.00
CA ASP A 152 18.89 6.14 60.37
C ASP A 152 20.13 5.45 59.77
N GLN A 153 20.00 4.58 58.75
CA GLN A 153 21.15 3.89 58.14
C GLN A 153 21.25 3.89 56.60
N LEU A 154 20.39 4.59 55.87
CA LEU A 154 20.47 4.65 54.40
C LEU A 154 20.18 6.07 53.85
N GLU A 155 20.93 7.07 54.34
CA GLU A 155 21.39 8.16 53.47
C GLU A 155 22.63 7.69 52.68
N ASP A 156 22.56 6.50 52.07
CA ASP A 156 23.64 6.03 51.19
C ASP A 156 23.42 6.67 49.82
N ASP A 157 23.84 7.94 49.72
CA ASP A 157 23.87 8.69 48.46
C ASP A 157 24.54 7.88 47.33
N GLY A 158 25.46 6.97 47.66
CA GLY A 158 26.12 6.07 46.71
C GLY A 158 25.17 5.04 46.09
N LEU A 159 24.30 4.39 46.89
CA LEU A 159 23.30 3.45 46.36
C LEU A 159 22.23 4.16 45.52
N ARG A 160 21.84 5.38 45.94
CA ARG A 160 20.90 6.21 45.18
C ARG A 160 21.48 6.64 43.84
N GLU A 161 22.74 7.09 43.84
CA GLU A 161 23.47 7.44 42.62
C GLU A 161 23.65 6.23 41.70
N GLN A 162 23.98 5.07 42.27
CA GLN A 162 24.10 3.82 41.51
C GLN A 162 22.79 3.43 40.82
N ALA A 163 21.67 3.45 41.54
CA ALA A 163 20.36 3.15 40.96
C ALA A 163 19.97 4.17 39.87
N HIS A 164 20.26 5.45 40.10
CA HIS A 164 19.97 6.52 39.14
C HIS A 164 20.79 6.37 37.85
N ASN A 165 22.07 6.02 37.97
CA ASN A 165 22.95 5.80 36.82
C ASN A 165 22.52 4.54 36.04
N ALA A 166 22.26 3.42 36.71
CA ALA A 166 21.74 2.21 36.07
C ALA A 166 20.40 2.48 35.35
N ALA A 167 19.49 3.24 35.98
CA ALA A 167 18.23 3.62 35.34
C ALA A 167 18.44 4.47 34.08
N LYS A 168 19.35 5.45 34.14
CA LYS A 168 19.71 6.32 33.01
C LYS A 168 20.35 5.55 31.86
N ASP A 169 21.33 4.71 32.17
CA ASP A 169 22.06 3.94 31.17
C ASP A 169 21.13 2.92 30.51
N GLY A 170 20.28 2.25 31.30
CA GLY A 170 19.30 1.29 30.81
C GLY A 170 18.28 1.91 29.86
N ILE A 171 17.62 3.00 30.26
CA ILE A 171 16.64 3.66 29.39
C ILE A 171 17.29 4.32 28.17
N ALA A 172 18.50 4.87 28.31
CA ALA A 172 19.22 5.46 27.18
C ALA A 172 19.60 4.41 26.13
N THR A 173 20.00 3.22 26.58
CA THR A 173 20.31 2.09 25.69
C THR A 173 19.06 1.62 24.93
N MET A 174 17.92 1.48 25.62
CA MET A 174 16.65 1.12 24.96
C MET A 174 16.18 2.18 23.94
N VAL A 175 16.28 3.47 24.27
CA VAL A 175 15.94 4.56 23.33
C VAL A 175 16.86 4.55 22.11
N SER A 176 18.17 4.41 22.31
CA SER A 176 19.15 4.37 21.23
C SER A 176 18.90 3.17 20.30
N ALA A 177 18.59 2.00 20.87
CA ALA A 177 18.22 0.80 20.11
C ALA A 177 16.97 1.02 19.25
N ALA A 178 15.93 1.63 19.83
CA ALA A 178 14.69 1.93 19.13
C ALA A 178 14.88 2.95 17.99
N HIS A 179 15.71 3.97 18.17
CA HIS A 179 16.09 4.89 17.09
C HIS A 179 16.82 4.18 15.96
N HIS A 180 17.84 3.37 16.30
CA HIS A 180 18.63 2.68 15.30
C HIS A 180 17.77 1.76 14.42
N LEU A 181 16.83 1.02 15.03
CA LEU A 181 15.89 0.18 14.31
C LEU A 181 14.94 1.00 13.41
N ARG A 182 14.42 2.14 13.91
CA ARG A 182 13.57 3.03 13.11
C ARG A 182 14.31 3.58 11.90
N ASP A 183 15.53 4.06 12.10
CA ASP A 183 16.32 4.67 11.02
C ASP A 183 16.68 3.62 9.96
N ALA A 184 17.01 2.38 10.36
CA ALA A 184 17.22 1.26 9.45
C ALA A 184 15.95 0.88 8.67
N SER A 185 14.78 0.93 9.33
CA SER A 185 13.49 0.67 8.67
C SER A 185 13.18 1.73 7.60
N GLN A 186 13.41 3.01 7.90
CA GLN A 186 13.22 4.10 6.93
C GLN A 186 14.20 4.02 5.74
N VAL A 187 15.43 3.55 5.96
CA VAL A 187 16.37 3.28 4.87
C VAL A 187 15.84 2.17 3.97
N LEU A 188 15.31 1.09 4.55
CA LEU A 188 14.72 -0.01 3.80
C LEU A 188 13.51 0.46 2.98
N GLU A 189 12.58 1.18 3.60
CA GLU A 189 11.37 1.72 2.95
C GLU A 189 11.74 2.56 1.74
N ARG A 190 12.63 3.57 1.91
CA ARG A 190 13.09 4.40 0.79
C ARG A 190 13.72 3.57 -0.32
N LYS A 191 14.52 2.55 0.03
CA LYS A 191 15.20 1.72 -0.96
C LYS A 191 14.21 0.83 -1.74
N PHE A 192 13.24 0.25 -1.06
CA PHE A 192 12.21 -0.57 -1.71
C PHE A 192 11.25 0.27 -2.55
N SER A 193 10.93 1.50 -2.13
CA SER A 193 10.20 2.48 -2.94
C SER A 193 10.97 2.80 -4.24
N GLU A 194 12.26 3.17 -4.13
CA GLU A 194 13.14 3.43 -5.29
C GLU A 194 13.18 2.24 -6.27
N LEU A 195 13.40 1.02 -5.76
CA LEU A 195 13.46 -0.19 -6.57
C LEU A 195 12.11 -0.50 -7.24
N SER A 196 10.99 -0.23 -6.55
CA SER A 196 9.64 -0.41 -7.10
C SER A 196 9.34 0.60 -8.20
N SER A 197 9.71 1.88 -8.03
CA SER A 197 9.59 2.89 -9.09
C SER A 197 10.46 2.55 -10.30
N ARG A 198 11.71 2.09 -10.10
CA ARG A 198 12.57 1.59 -11.18
C ARG A 198 11.96 0.40 -11.93
N ALA A 199 11.38 -0.55 -11.20
CA ALA A 199 10.73 -1.72 -11.81
C ALA A 199 9.53 -1.30 -12.69
N ARG A 200 8.70 -0.36 -12.21
CA ARG A 200 7.57 0.20 -12.97
C ARG A 200 8.02 1.00 -14.19
N ALA A 201 9.04 1.83 -14.04
CA ALA A 201 9.66 2.56 -15.15
C ALA A 201 10.19 1.61 -16.23
N ALA A 202 10.82 0.50 -15.83
CA ALA A 202 11.29 -0.52 -16.76
C ALA A 202 10.14 -1.19 -17.54
N LEU A 203 8.98 -1.37 -16.91
CA LEU A 203 7.77 -1.86 -17.61
C LEU A 203 7.35 -0.88 -18.70
N LEU A 204 7.35 0.43 -18.43
CA LEU A 204 7.03 1.46 -19.42
C LEU A 204 8.09 1.56 -20.55
N GLY A 205 9.37 1.55 -20.19
CA GLY A 205 10.49 1.77 -21.13
C GLY A 205 10.80 0.60 -22.06
N SER A 206 10.26 -0.60 -21.82
CA SER A 206 10.60 -1.80 -22.62
C SER A 206 10.15 -1.75 -24.09
N ARG A 207 9.18 -0.89 -24.44
CA ARG A 207 8.67 -0.73 -25.82
C ARG A 207 8.63 0.70 -26.34
N LEU A 208 8.90 1.68 -25.48
CA LEU A 208 9.18 3.06 -25.89
C LEU A 208 10.63 3.09 -26.39
N GLN A 209 10.84 3.26 -27.70
CA GLN A 209 12.20 3.23 -28.25
C GLN A 209 13.06 4.38 -27.70
N PRO A 210 14.38 4.19 -27.51
CA PRO A 210 15.29 5.22 -26.99
C PRO A 210 15.27 6.53 -27.78
N ASP A 211 15.15 6.44 -29.11
CA ASP A 211 15.12 7.61 -30.01
C ASP A 211 13.78 8.39 -29.94
N PHE A 212 12.76 7.80 -29.30
CA PHE A 212 11.44 8.37 -29.04
C PHE A 212 11.25 8.85 -27.59
N LEU A 213 12.17 8.50 -26.69
CA LEU A 213 12.16 8.86 -25.26
C LEU A 213 12.96 10.12 -24.95
N SER A 214 13.77 10.62 -25.89
CA SER A 214 14.70 11.73 -25.63
C SER A 214 14.01 13.05 -25.26
N ASP A 215 12.73 13.21 -25.61
CA ASP A 215 11.92 14.41 -25.35
C ASP A 215 10.72 14.15 -24.41
N LEU A 216 10.56 12.93 -23.86
CA LEU A 216 9.53 12.64 -22.86
C LEU A 216 10.06 12.91 -21.45
N THR A 217 9.14 13.19 -20.52
CA THR A 217 9.41 13.05 -19.09
C THR A 217 9.98 11.65 -18.82
N ASP A 218 11.07 11.57 -18.04
CA ASP A 218 11.74 10.30 -17.73
C ASP A 218 10.69 9.26 -17.29
N PRO A 219 10.61 8.06 -17.89
CA PRO A 219 9.69 7.00 -17.46
C PRO A 219 9.72 6.71 -15.96
N LEU A 220 10.84 7.01 -15.29
CA LEU A 220 10.96 6.97 -13.84
C LEU A 220 10.10 8.05 -13.16
N VAL A 221 10.11 9.28 -13.65
CA VAL A 221 9.32 10.40 -13.11
C VAL A 221 7.82 10.14 -13.31
N ILE A 222 7.42 9.58 -14.46
CA ILE A 222 6.02 9.19 -14.70
C ILE A 222 5.60 8.03 -13.78
N ALA A 223 6.44 7.01 -13.66
CA ALA A 223 6.16 5.89 -12.77
C ALA A 223 6.11 6.31 -11.29
N ASP A 224 6.84 7.35 -10.91
CA ASP A 224 6.86 7.89 -9.55
C ASP A 224 5.78 8.96 -9.30
N ALA A 225 4.98 9.32 -10.31
CA ALA A 225 3.92 10.30 -10.14
C ALA A 225 2.85 9.80 -9.15
N ALA A 226 2.57 10.62 -8.15
CA ALA A 226 1.61 10.35 -7.08
C ALA A 226 0.64 11.52 -6.89
N VAL A 227 -0.54 11.21 -6.36
CA VAL A 227 -1.48 12.22 -5.88
C VAL A 227 -0.94 12.86 -4.59
N PRO A 228 -1.08 14.19 -4.42
CA PRO A 228 -0.60 14.87 -3.22
C PRO A 228 -1.47 14.56 -1.99
N GLY A 229 -0.88 14.63 -0.79
CA GLY A 229 -1.61 14.74 0.47
C GLY A 229 -1.35 13.69 1.55
N GLY A 230 -0.54 12.67 1.27
CA GLY A 230 -0.11 11.72 2.29
C GLY A 230 1.08 10.85 1.86
N PRO A 231 1.20 9.60 2.32
CA PRO A 231 2.33 8.73 1.99
C PRO A 231 2.46 8.53 0.47
N HIS A 232 3.64 8.85 -0.08
CA HIS A 232 3.88 8.83 -1.53
C HIS A 232 3.58 7.48 -2.17
N ASP A 233 4.08 6.39 -1.59
CA ASP A 233 3.93 5.03 -2.12
C ASP A 233 2.48 4.54 -2.12
N ALA A 234 1.66 5.01 -1.17
CA ALA A 234 0.24 4.66 -1.10
C ALA A 234 -0.60 5.41 -2.15
N ASN A 235 -0.06 6.50 -2.70
CA ASN A 235 -0.76 7.46 -3.53
C ASN A 235 -0.24 7.50 -4.97
N LEU A 236 0.52 6.49 -5.40
CA LEU A 236 1.01 6.37 -6.77
C LEU A 236 -0.15 6.24 -7.76
N ILE A 237 -0.18 7.10 -8.79
CA ILE A 237 -1.24 7.10 -9.81
C ILE A 237 -1.15 5.85 -10.68
N LEU A 238 0.09 5.48 -11.06
CA LEU A 238 0.33 4.32 -11.92
C LEU A 238 0.82 3.12 -11.11
N THR A 239 -0.09 2.18 -10.87
CA THR A 239 0.26 0.90 -10.23
C THR A 239 1.13 0.04 -11.13
N ALA A 240 1.84 -0.94 -10.56
CA ALA A 240 2.67 -1.86 -11.35
C ALA A 240 1.86 -2.64 -12.40
N ASP A 241 0.63 -3.00 -12.06
CA ASP A 241 -0.28 -3.70 -12.96
C ASP A 241 -0.79 -2.79 -14.09
N ALA A 242 -1.14 -1.54 -13.77
CA ALA A 242 -1.52 -0.55 -14.77
C ALA A 242 -0.36 -0.26 -15.74
N ALA A 243 0.86 -0.05 -15.23
CA ALA A 243 2.06 0.15 -16.06
C ALA A 243 2.30 -1.01 -17.03
N ARG A 244 2.18 -2.26 -16.56
CA ARG A 244 2.30 -3.44 -17.41
C ARG A 244 1.24 -3.48 -18.50
N ARG A 245 -0.03 -3.23 -18.15
CA ARG A 245 -1.14 -3.20 -19.13
C ARG A 245 -0.99 -2.09 -20.16
N ALA A 246 -0.54 -0.91 -19.74
CA ALA A 246 -0.25 0.20 -20.65
C ALA A 246 0.83 -0.23 -21.66
N ASN A 247 1.93 -0.81 -21.18
CA ASN A 247 3.01 -1.33 -22.04
C ASN A 247 2.56 -2.46 -22.99
N ASP A 248 1.71 -3.37 -22.52
CA ASP A 248 1.13 -4.42 -23.35
C ASP A 248 0.33 -3.83 -24.51
N ARG A 249 -0.51 -2.81 -24.24
CA ARG A 249 -1.28 -2.11 -25.27
C ARG A 249 -0.41 -1.29 -26.21
N LEU A 250 0.60 -0.59 -25.69
CA LEU A 250 1.58 0.13 -26.52
C LEU A 250 2.25 -0.79 -27.54
N GLY A 251 2.56 -2.04 -27.16
CA GLY A 251 3.15 -3.00 -28.09
C GLY A 251 2.18 -3.58 -29.11
N GLN A 252 0.88 -3.52 -28.87
CA GLN A 252 -0.16 -3.93 -29.83
C GLN A 252 -0.51 -2.81 -30.83
N MET A 253 -0.16 -1.55 -30.53
CA MET A 253 -0.39 -0.44 -31.45
C MET A 253 0.45 -0.56 -32.73
N ASN A 254 -0.14 -0.14 -33.85
CA ASN A 254 0.61 0.11 -35.07
C ASN A 254 1.47 1.38 -34.92
N ALA A 255 2.41 1.62 -35.85
CA ALA A 255 3.34 2.74 -35.77
C ALA A 255 2.66 4.11 -35.69
N ARG A 256 1.56 4.31 -36.43
CA ARG A 256 0.82 5.59 -36.46
C ARG A 256 0.11 5.86 -35.14
N ASP A 257 -0.54 4.83 -34.59
CA ASP A 257 -1.25 4.93 -33.31
C ASP A 257 -0.28 5.14 -32.15
N ARG A 258 0.88 4.47 -32.21
CA ARG A 258 1.97 4.70 -31.24
C ARG A 258 2.50 6.12 -31.31
N GLU A 259 2.79 6.64 -32.50
CA GLU A 259 3.24 8.03 -32.70
C GLU A 259 2.20 9.04 -32.17
N ARG A 260 0.91 8.78 -32.43
CA ARG A 260 -0.18 9.61 -31.90
C ARG A 260 -0.23 9.60 -30.37
N PHE A 261 -0.15 8.43 -29.75
CA PHE A 261 -0.19 8.31 -28.30
C PHE A 261 1.03 8.95 -27.64
N THR A 262 2.23 8.73 -28.19
CA THR A 262 3.44 9.40 -27.73
C THR A 262 3.35 10.92 -27.88
N GLY A 263 2.76 11.41 -28.97
CA GLY A 263 2.49 12.83 -29.16
C GLY A 263 1.54 13.43 -28.12
N MET A 264 0.58 12.65 -27.59
CA MET A 264 -0.26 13.09 -26.48
C MET A 264 0.55 13.20 -25.19
N LEU A 265 1.35 12.17 -24.85
CA LEU A 265 2.20 12.23 -23.65
C LEU A 265 3.18 13.42 -23.67
N HIS A 266 3.77 13.74 -24.82
CA HIS A 266 4.65 14.91 -24.95
C HIS A 266 3.90 16.25 -24.80
N ALA A 267 2.58 16.27 -25.06
CA ALA A 267 1.78 17.48 -24.92
C ALA A 267 1.27 17.70 -23.48
N CYS A 268 1.42 16.70 -22.60
CA CYS A 268 1.07 16.85 -21.20
C CYS A 268 2.01 17.86 -20.50
N ASP A 269 1.47 18.64 -19.57
CA ASP A 269 2.17 19.68 -18.82
C ASP A 269 2.70 19.17 -17.47
N SER A 270 2.31 17.95 -17.02
CA SER A 270 2.80 17.35 -15.77
C SER A 270 2.94 15.82 -15.78
N PRO A 271 3.82 15.25 -14.92
CA PRO A 271 3.94 13.80 -14.75
C PRO A 271 2.65 13.13 -14.27
N GLN A 272 1.83 13.84 -13.48
CA GLN A 272 0.54 13.35 -13.02
C GLN A 272 -0.44 13.18 -14.19
N GLU A 273 -0.51 14.16 -15.08
CA GLU A 273 -1.31 14.08 -16.30
C GLU A 273 -0.87 12.90 -17.17
N GLU A 274 0.44 12.76 -17.43
CA GLU A 274 1.01 11.64 -18.18
C GLU A 274 0.65 10.28 -17.55
N ALA A 275 0.71 10.19 -16.21
CA ALA A 275 0.35 8.97 -15.48
C ALA A 275 -1.15 8.64 -15.62
N TYR A 276 -2.05 9.62 -15.55
CA TYR A 276 -3.49 9.39 -15.79
C TYR A 276 -3.79 9.01 -17.24
N VAL A 277 -3.10 9.59 -18.22
CA VAL A 277 -3.21 9.20 -19.64
C VAL A 277 -2.75 7.75 -19.85
N LEU A 278 -1.67 7.33 -19.19
CA LEU A 278 -1.22 5.93 -19.20
C LEU A 278 -2.20 5.00 -18.46
N GLN A 279 -2.82 5.45 -17.37
CA GLN A 279 -3.84 4.69 -16.65
C GLN A 279 -5.10 4.51 -17.51
N ALA A 280 -5.51 5.55 -18.26
CA ALA A 280 -6.59 5.45 -19.25
C ALA A 280 -6.27 4.43 -20.34
N LEU A 281 -5.02 4.42 -20.84
CA LEU A 281 -4.57 3.37 -21.75
C LEU A 281 -4.64 1.99 -21.06
N ALA A 282 -4.17 1.88 -19.82
CA ALA A 282 -4.22 0.65 -19.03
C ALA A 282 -5.65 0.17 -18.73
N ALA A 283 -6.66 1.04 -18.73
CA ALA A 283 -8.08 0.71 -18.61
C ALA A 283 -8.71 0.25 -19.94
N GLY A 284 -7.98 0.38 -21.06
CA GLY A 284 -8.38 -0.14 -22.36
C GLY A 284 -9.22 0.78 -23.22
N TYR A 285 -9.18 2.07 -22.96
CA TYR A 285 -9.82 3.05 -23.81
C TYR A 285 -9.14 3.16 -25.18
N SER A 286 -9.93 3.54 -26.18
CA SER A 286 -9.41 3.87 -27.51
C SER A 286 -8.62 5.19 -27.48
N LEU A 287 -7.74 5.39 -28.47
CA LEU A 287 -6.95 6.62 -28.56
C LEU A 287 -7.80 7.89 -28.68
N ASP A 288 -8.96 7.82 -29.36
CA ASP A 288 -9.86 8.98 -29.45
C ASP A 288 -10.49 9.32 -28.09
N GLN A 289 -10.90 8.31 -27.32
CA GLN A 289 -11.40 8.52 -25.96
C GLN A 289 -10.32 9.06 -25.03
N ILE A 290 -9.09 8.54 -25.15
CA ILE A 290 -7.96 9.01 -24.35
C ILE A 290 -7.64 10.46 -24.71
N ARG A 291 -7.62 10.83 -26.00
CA ARG A 291 -7.43 12.23 -26.43
C ARG A 291 -8.51 13.15 -25.85
N ASP A 292 -9.76 12.73 -25.90
CA ASP A 292 -10.87 13.55 -25.41
C ASP A 292 -10.84 13.70 -23.88
N PHE A 293 -10.35 12.67 -23.17
CA PHE A 293 -10.07 12.71 -21.74
C PHE A 293 -8.88 13.62 -21.40
N ASP A 294 -7.76 13.44 -22.11
CA ASP A 294 -6.55 14.23 -22.00
C ASP A 294 -6.87 15.73 -22.15
N ALA A 295 -7.58 16.10 -23.23
CA ALA A 295 -8.01 17.48 -23.46
C ALA A 295 -8.86 18.09 -22.32
N LYS A 296 -9.60 17.27 -21.57
CA LYS A 296 -10.40 17.71 -20.42
C LYS A 296 -9.53 17.95 -19.18
N ILE A 297 -8.58 17.06 -18.90
CA ILE A 297 -7.70 17.17 -17.73
C ILE A 297 -6.53 18.13 -17.95
N HIS A 298 -6.13 18.34 -19.21
CA HIS A 298 -5.02 19.19 -19.60
C HIS A 298 -5.18 20.64 -19.12
N LEU A 299 -6.41 21.15 -19.11
CA LEU A 299 -6.74 22.48 -18.56
C LEU A 299 -6.42 22.63 -17.07
N HIS A 300 -6.19 21.51 -16.39
CA HIS A 300 -5.91 21.39 -14.96
C HIS A 300 -4.61 20.62 -14.68
N ALA A 301 -3.76 20.40 -15.69
CA ALA A 301 -2.55 19.60 -15.57
C ALA A 301 -1.57 20.12 -14.53
N GLU A 302 -1.53 21.44 -14.32
CA GLU A 302 -0.70 22.12 -13.31
C GLU A 302 -1.36 22.19 -11.92
N ASP A 303 -2.57 21.64 -11.75
CA ASP A 303 -3.28 21.58 -10.47
C ASP A 303 -3.43 20.13 -9.98
N PRO A 304 -2.40 19.59 -9.29
CA PRO A 304 -2.45 18.23 -8.75
C PRO A 304 -3.59 18.00 -7.75
N MET A 305 -4.08 19.04 -7.08
CA MET A 305 -5.22 18.91 -6.16
C MET A 305 -6.52 18.74 -6.92
N TRP A 306 -6.71 19.50 -8.00
CA TRP A 306 -7.84 19.30 -8.91
C TRP A 306 -7.81 17.90 -9.52
N LEU A 307 -6.65 17.46 -10.06
CA LEU A 307 -6.51 16.12 -10.62
C LEU A 307 -6.82 15.04 -9.58
N ARG A 308 -6.29 15.16 -8.36
CA ARG A 308 -6.62 14.27 -7.24
C ARG A 308 -8.13 14.21 -7.03
N GLN A 309 -8.77 15.35 -6.79
CA GLN A 309 -10.17 15.43 -6.40
C GLN A 309 -11.12 14.83 -7.45
N HIS A 310 -10.76 14.91 -8.74
CA HIS A 310 -11.65 14.49 -9.82
C HIS A 310 -11.37 13.08 -10.35
N LEU A 311 -10.14 12.57 -10.18
CA LEU A 311 -9.66 11.35 -10.84
C LEU A 311 -9.31 10.21 -9.86
N THR A 312 -9.05 10.52 -8.59
CA THR A 312 -8.65 9.53 -7.56
C THR A 312 -9.53 9.72 -6.31
N PRO A 313 -10.63 8.97 -6.19
CA PRO A 313 -11.59 9.14 -5.09
C PRO A 313 -10.97 8.96 -3.70
N ILE A 314 -10.16 7.91 -3.51
CA ILE A 314 -9.53 7.57 -2.24
C ILE A 314 -8.07 7.99 -2.28
N VAL A 315 -7.68 8.81 -1.32
CA VAL A 315 -6.29 9.18 -1.10
C VAL A 315 -5.94 8.90 0.34
N ASP A 316 -4.83 8.21 0.54
CA ASP A 316 -4.34 8.00 1.89
C ASP A 316 -3.65 9.28 2.37
N ASP A 317 -4.30 10.01 3.27
CA ASP A 317 -3.76 11.25 3.83
C ASP A 317 -2.76 11.02 5.00
N SER A 318 -2.74 9.82 5.62
CA SER A 318 -1.99 9.66 6.89
C SER A 318 -1.38 8.28 7.20
N GLY A 319 -1.57 7.27 6.35
CA GLY A 319 -1.13 5.90 6.61
C GLY A 319 -1.99 5.21 7.66
N PRO A 320 -1.73 3.93 8.01
CA PRO A 320 -2.51 3.20 9.00
C PRO A 320 -2.58 3.89 10.36
N ASP A 321 -3.77 3.91 10.95
CA ASP A 321 -3.97 4.32 12.33
C ASP A 321 -4.55 3.17 13.18
N LYS A 322 -4.24 3.19 14.47
CA LYS A 322 -4.61 2.13 15.42
C LYS A 322 -5.94 2.38 16.13
N PHE A 323 -6.66 3.43 15.73
CA PHE A 323 -7.93 3.81 16.32
C PHE A 323 -9.10 3.50 15.39
N ASN A 324 -8.82 2.86 14.24
CA ASN A 324 -9.78 2.60 13.18
C ASN A 324 -10.53 3.87 12.81
N SER A 325 -9.78 4.97 12.69
CA SER A 325 -10.35 6.29 12.49
C SER A 325 -11.04 6.34 11.13
N HIS A 326 -12.27 6.85 11.11
CA HIS A 326 -13.01 7.05 9.87
C HIS A 326 -12.39 8.20 9.09
N ARG A 327 -12.07 7.96 7.83
CA ARG A 327 -11.57 8.97 6.88
C ARG A 327 -12.61 9.18 5.81
N SER A 328 -13.23 10.35 5.78
CA SER A 328 -14.21 10.66 4.72
C SER A 328 -13.58 10.44 3.36
N VAL A 329 -14.35 9.83 2.48
CA VAL A 329 -14.05 9.80 1.06
C VAL A 329 -15.08 10.71 0.39
N ASP A 330 -14.69 11.93 0.07
CA ASP A 330 -15.60 12.96 -0.41
C ASP A 330 -15.11 13.68 -1.68
N PHE A 331 -16.07 14.19 -2.43
CA PHE A 331 -15.87 15.14 -3.51
C PHE A 331 -16.50 16.47 -3.11
N ASP A 332 -15.67 17.47 -2.82
CA ASP A 332 -16.11 18.83 -2.44
C ASP A 332 -17.14 18.84 -1.29
N GLY A 333 -16.90 18.04 -0.24
CA GLY A 333 -17.78 17.92 0.91
C GLY A 333 -18.99 17.01 0.72
N ARG A 334 -19.07 16.25 -0.38
CA ARG A 334 -20.09 15.20 -0.59
C ARG A 334 -19.45 13.82 -0.61
N ASP A 335 -19.85 12.99 0.34
CA ASP A 335 -19.29 11.65 0.49
C ASP A 335 -19.62 10.75 -0.71
N TRP A 336 -18.67 9.89 -1.05
CA TRP A 336 -18.88 8.74 -1.92
C TRP A 336 -19.64 7.67 -1.14
N THR A 337 -20.96 7.83 -0.99
CA THR A 337 -21.79 7.01 -0.09
C THR A 337 -23.01 6.40 -0.78
N GLN A 338 -23.43 5.24 -0.27
CA GLN A 338 -24.71 4.61 -0.60
C GLN A 338 -25.90 5.34 0.04
N GLY A 339 -25.66 6.28 0.95
CA GLY A 339 -26.71 6.92 1.73
C GLY A 339 -27.48 5.90 2.58
N ASN A 340 -28.81 5.94 2.49
CA ASN A 340 -29.69 5.02 3.22
C ASN A 340 -30.21 3.87 2.34
N ASP A 341 -29.72 3.75 1.11
CA ASP A 341 -30.22 2.78 0.13
C ASP A 341 -29.51 1.42 0.30
N PRO A 342 -30.15 0.28 -0.01
CA PRO A 342 -29.59 -1.06 0.20
C PRO A 342 -28.57 -1.49 -0.88
N THR A 343 -27.73 -0.56 -1.34
CA THR A 343 -26.87 -0.65 -2.52
C THR A 343 -25.38 -0.90 -2.18
N CYS A 344 -25.05 -1.44 -1.00
CA CYS A 344 -23.66 -1.57 -0.52
C CYS A 344 -22.73 -2.26 -1.53
N VAL A 345 -23.18 -3.37 -2.13
CA VAL A 345 -22.46 -4.10 -3.20
C VAL A 345 -22.22 -3.22 -4.43
N ALA A 346 -23.25 -2.50 -4.89
CA ALA A 346 -23.16 -1.63 -6.05
C ALA A 346 -22.23 -0.44 -5.79
N MET A 347 -22.35 0.21 -4.63
CA MET A 347 -21.51 1.35 -4.25
C MET A 347 -20.04 0.95 -4.06
N SER A 348 -19.76 -0.18 -3.40
CA SER A 348 -18.40 -0.73 -3.32
C SER A 348 -17.81 -1.05 -4.71
N THR A 349 -18.63 -1.51 -5.66
CA THR A 349 -18.19 -1.72 -7.05
C THR A 349 -17.94 -0.40 -7.77
N VAL A 350 -18.82 0.60 -7.64
CA VAL A 350 -18.64 1.93 -8.23
C VAL A 350 -17.31 2.53 -7.77
N MET A 351 -17.04 2.48 -6.46
CA MET A 351 -15.77 2.93 -5.90
C MET A 351 -14.58 2.16 -6.46
N ALA A 352 -14.64 0.82 -6.42
CA ALA A 352 -13.58 -0.03 -6.94
C ALA A 352 -13.25 0.24 -8.42
N ARG A 353 -14.27 0.57 -9.24
CA ARG A 353 -14.06 0.97 -10.64
C ARG A 353 -13.46 2.37 -10.75
N ALA A 354 -13.96 3.34 -9.98
CA ALA A 354 -13.47 4.72 -10.03
C ALA A 354 -11.97 4.82 -9.67
N GLU A 355 -11.48 4.01 -8.72
CA GLU A 355 -10.06 3.95 -8.36
C GLU A 355 -9.12 3.54 -9.51
N ILE A 356 -9.60 2.73 -10.45
CA ILE A 356 -8.77 2.15 -11.51
C ILE A 356 -9.02 2.75 -12.90
N ASP A 357 -10.06 3.58 -13.03
CA ASP A 357 -10.60 4.08 -14.30
C ASP A 357 -10.81 5.60 -14.18
N PRO A 358 -9.77 6.42 -14.48
CA PRO A 358 -9.83 7.86 -14.26
C PRO A 358 -10.86 8.56 -15.16
N LEU A 359 -11.23 7.97 -16.31
CA LEU A 359 -12.31 8.49 -17.14
C LEU A 359 -13.67 8.31 -16.45
N TYR A 360 -13.88 7.18 -15.80
CA TYR A 360 -15.10 6.91 -15.05
C TYR A 360 -15.20 7.78 -13.79
N ALA A 361 -14.09 7.97 -13.07
CA ALA A 361 -14.02 8.92 -11.96
C ALA A 361 -14.37 10.34 -12.43
N LEU A 362 -13.76 10.83 -13.50
CA LEU A 362 -14.05 12.15 -14.08
C LEU A 362 -15.52 12.30 -14.49
N GLN A 363 -16.09 11.26 -15.10
CA GLN A 363 -17.50 11.24 -15.51
C GLN A 363 -18.45 11.36 -14.31
N LEU A 364 -18.12 10.74 -13.16
CA LEU A 364 -18.92 10.85 -11.94
C LEU A 364 -18.77 12.24 -11.31
N THR A 365 -17.55 12.75 -11.17
CA THR A 365 -17.25 14.02 -10.50
C THR A 365 -17.74 15.22 -11.30
N THR A 366 -17.57 15.20 -12.63
CA THR A 366 -17.85 16.37 -13.49
C THR A 366 -19.01 16.19 -14.46
N GLY A 367 -19.55 14.97 -14.61
CA GLY A 367 -20.56 14.72 -15.65
C GLY A 367 -20.00 14.89 -17.07
N ASP A 368 -18.69 14.73 -17.25
CA ASP A 368 -17.97 14.95 -18.52
C ASP A 368 -17.81 16.42 -18.95
N HIS A 369 -18.09 17.36 -18.03
CA HIS A 369 -18.03 18.81 -18.23
C HIS A 369 -17.19 19.50 -17.12
N PRO A 370 -15.88 19.21 -17.01
CA PRO A 370 -15.02 19.84 -16.00
C PRO A 370 -15.05 21.37 -16.12
N GLY A 371 -15.13 22.04 -14.97
CA GLY A 371 -15.17 23.50 -14.88
C GLY A 371 -16.52 24.15 -15.22
N ASP A 372 -17.56 23.39 -15.64
CA ASP A 372 -18.92 23.93 -15.77
C ASP A 372 -19.66 23.79 -14.43
N PRO A 373 -19.99 24.89 -13.72
CA PRO A 373 -20.61 24.83 -12.39
C PRO A 373 -21.99 24.15 -12.37
N ALA A 374 -22.65 23.96 -13.52
CA ALA A 374 -23.90 23.20 -13.58
C ALA A 374 -23.69 21.69 -13.42
N TYR A 375 -22.52 21.17 -13.79
CA TYR A 375 -22.18 19.75 -13.78
C TYR A 375 -21.07 19.41 -12.79
N ASP A 376 -20.05 20.25 -12.69
CA ASP A 376 -18.89 20.11 -11.82
C ASP A 376 -19.16 20.82 -10.49
N ASN A 377 -19.96 20.16 -9.66
CA ASN A 377 -20.33 20.62 -8.32
C ASN A 377 -20.78 19.43 -7.44
N PRO A 378 -20.70 19.56 -6.11
CA PRO A 378 -21.03 18.50 -5.16
C PRO A 378 -22.44 17.92 -5.34
N ASP A 379 -23.45 18.75 -5.58
CA ASP A 379 -24.84 18.27 -5.69
C ASP A 379 -25.09 17.48 -6.98
N ALA A 380 -24.45 17.86 -8.08
CA ALA A 380 -24.51 17.15 -9.34
C ALA A 380 -23.73 15.84 -9.28
N PHE A 381 -22.56 15.83 -8.62
CA PHE A 381 -21.83 14.61 -8.30
C PHE A 381 -22.69 13.63 -7.49
N ALA A 382 -23.28 14.09 -6.38
CA ALA A 382 -24.10 13.23 -5.52
C ALA A 382 -25.29 12.59 -6.26
N ARG A 383 -25.93 13.34 -7.17
CA ARG A 383 -26.99 12.79 -8.04
C ARG A 383 -26.46 11.74 -9.01
N ARG A 384 -25.34 12.00 -9.70
CA ARG A 384 -24.74 11.02 -10.62
C ARG A 384 -24.28 9.76 -9.89
N LEU A 385 -23.70 9.90 -8.71
CA LEU A 385 -23.29 8.78 -7.88
C LEU A 385 -24.49 7.93 -7.46
N HIS A 386 -25.57 8.58 -7.00
CA HIS A 386 -26.83 7.92 -6.67
C HIS A 386 -27.43 7.18 -7.87
N ASP A 387 -27.48 7.81 -9.04
CA ASP A 387 -28.05 7.20 -10.24
C ASP A 387 -27.20 6.01 -10.72
N GLU A 388 -25.88 6.12 -10.66
CA GLU A 388 -24.97 5.06 -11.11
C GLU A 388 -24.97 3.85 -10.17
N GLN A 389 -25.01 4.04 -8.85
CA GLN A 389 -25.13 2.91 -7.93
C GLN A 389 -26.49 2.20 -8.09
N HIS A 390 -27.58 2.92 -8.36
CA HIS A 390 -28.89 2.32 -8.63
C HIS A 390 -28.91 1.58 -9.95
N ARG A 391 -28.29 2.13 -11.00
CA ARG A 391 -28.13 1.43 -12.28
C ARG A 391 -27.44 0.08 -12.09
N ILE A 392 -26.29 0.06 -11.39
CA ILE A 392 -25.54 -1.17 -11.13
C ILE A 392 -26.33 -2.14 -10.25
N TYR A 393 -27.02 -1.62 -9.22
CA TYR A 393 -27.85 -2.42 -8.33
C TYR A 393 -29.01 -3.10 -9.07
N ASP A 394 -29.72 -2.35 -9.92
CA ASP A 394 -30.85 -2.86 -10.71
C ASP A 394 -30.36 -3.84 -11.80
N ASP A 395 -29.25 -3.53 -12.48
CA ASP A 395 -28.70 -4.37 -13.55
C ASP A 395 -28.24 -5.75 -13.04
N GLY A 396 -27.68 -5.83 -11.83
CA GLY A 396 -27.23 -7.11 -11.28
C GLY A 396 -28.28 -7.88 -10.47
N ARG A 397 -29.48 -7.31 -10.24
CA ARG A 397 -30.57 -7.98 -9.54
C ARG A 397 -31.49 -8.73 -10.50
N THR A 398 -32.16 -9.75 -9.96
CA THR A 398 -33.14 -10.52 -10.73
C THR A 398 -34.53 -9.96 -10.52
N TRP A 399 -35.36 -9.97 -11.58
CA TRP A 399 -36.76 -9.52 -11.49
C TRP A 399 -37.57 -10.25 -10.39
N LEU A 400 -37.17 -11.47 -10.00
CA LEU A 400 -37.78 -12.21 -8.90
C LEU A 400 -37.49 -11.55 -7.55
N GLN A 401 -36.28 -11.02 -7.32
CA GLN A 401 -35.95 -10.31 -6.09
C GLN A 401 -36.81 -9.05 -5.94
N ASP A 402 -37.07 -8.33 -7.03
CA ASP A 402 -37.97 -7.18 -7.02
C ASP A 402 -39.42 -7.57 -6.76
N LEU A 403 -39.88 -8.67 -7.38
CA LEU A 403 -41.24 -9.18 -7.16
C LEU A 403 -41.49 -9.60 -5.71
N PHE A 404 -40.48 -10.16 -5.05
CA PHE A 404 -40.57 -10.62 -3.65
C PHE A 404 -40.10 -9.59 -2.63
N GLY A 405 -39.70 -8.39 -3.04
CA GLY A 405 -39.21 -7.32 -2.16
C GLY A 405 -37.96 -7.71 -1.36
N GLN A 406 -37.04 -8.46 -1.98
CA GLN A 406 -35.79 -8.87 -1.35
C GLN A 406 -34.68 -7.85 -1.61
N ASP A 407 -34.45 -6.95 -0.65
CA ASP A 407 -33.41 -5.93 -0.78
C ASP A 407 -31.98 -6.51 -0.80
N GLY A 408 -31.05 -5.77 -1.39
CA GLY A 408 -29.65 -6.12 -1.47
C GLY A 408 -29.29 -7.03 -2.65
N MET A 409 -28.00 -7.33 -2.75
CA MET A 409 -27.44 -8.25 -3.73
C MET A 409 -26.76 -9.42 -3.05
N THR A 410 -26.80 -10.59 -3.68
CA THR A 410 -26.10 -11.79 -3.20
C THR A 410 -24.61 -11.71 -3.51
N GLU A 411 -23.79 -12.49 -2.81
CA GLU A 411 -22.34 -12.60 -3.07
C GLU A 411 -22.03 -13.06 -4.51
N GLY A 412 -22.90 -13.89 -5.10
CA GLY A 412 -22.77 -14.29 -6.50
C GLY A 412 -22.96 -13.11 -7.46
N GLN A 413 -23.95 -12.26 -7.16
CA GLN A 413 -24.20 -11.03 -7.93
C GLN A 413 -23.10 -10.00 -7.74
N ALA A 414 -22.53 -9.89 -6.53
CA ALA A 414 -21.36 -9.06 -6.26
C ALA A 414 -20.16 -9.46 -7.14
N ARG A 415 -19.85 -10.76 -7.19
CA ARG A 415 -18.81 -11.30 -8.09
C ARG A 415 -19.10 -10.98 -9.56
N ASP A 416 -20.33 -11.17 -10.00
CA ASP A 416 -20.71 -10.98 -11.41
C ASP A 416 -20.62 -9.52 -11.83
N ILE A 417 -21.10 -8.60 -10.99
CA ILE A 417 -20.94 -7.16 -11.19
C ILE A 417 -19.47 -6.76 -11.17
N ALA A 418 -18.66 -7.25 -10.23
CA ALA A 418 -17.22 -6.95 -10.20
C ALA A 418 -16.53 -7.40 -11.50
N ASN A 419 -16.93 -8.56 -12.04
CA ASN A 419 -16.45 -9.02 -13.35
C ASN A 419 -16.91 -8.12 -14.51
N GLU A 420 -18.14 -7.60 -14.45
CA GLU A 420 -18.68 -6.75 -15.51
C GLU A 420 -18.08 -5.34 -15.47
N GLN A 421 -18.06 -4.71 -14.30
CA GLN A 421 -17.75 -3.30 -14.12
C GLN A 421 -16.25 -3.03 -13.93
N VAL A 422 -15.55 -3.90 -13.19
CA VAL A 422 -14.14 -3.68 -12.79
C VAL A 422 -13.19 -4.48 -13.68
N ALA A 423 -13.42 -5.79 -13.81
CA ALA A 423 -12.55 -6.67 -14.61
C ALA A 423 -12.52 -6.31 -16.10
N SER A 424 -13.59 -5.74 -16.66
CA SER A 424 -13.60 -5.26 -18.05
C SER A 424 -12.55 -4.15 -18.31
N ARG A 425 -12.11 -3.45 -17.25
CA ARG A 425 -11.08 -2.40 -17.33
C ARG A 425 -9.69 -2.91 -16.93
N THR A 426 -9.61 -3.88 -16.03
CA THR A 426 -8.32 -4.41 -15.55
C THR A 426 -7.84 -5.66 -16.30
N GLY A 427 -8.73 -6.35 -17.00
CA GLY A 427 -8.47 -7.67 -17.56
C GLY A 427 -8.25 -8.76 -16.51
N ALA A 428 -8.60 -8.52 -15.25
CA ALA A 428 -8.67 -9.56 -14.22
C ALA A 428 -9.97 -10.37 -14.35
N SER A 429 -10.13 -11.42 -13.55
CA SER A 429 -11.42 -12.06 -13.28
C SER A 429 -11.59 -12.23 -11.79
N TYR A 430 -12.74 -11.81 -11.27
CA TYR A 430 -13.07 -11.90 -9.86
C TYR A 430 -13.66 -13.27 -9.53
N HIS A 431 -13.05 -13.94 -8.56
CA HIS A 431 -13.50 -15.23 -8.06
C HIS A 431 -13.94 -15.10 -6.61
N LYS A 432 -15.15 -15.59 -6.33
CA LYS A 432 -15.65 -15.72 -4.98
C LYS A 432 -14.89 -16.85 -4.26
N VAL A 433 -14.33 -16.53 -3.11
CA VAL A 433 -13.74 -17.47 -2.15
C VAL A 433 -14.56 -17.38 -0.86
N GLU A 434 -15.16 -18.48 -0.43
CA GLU A 434 -15.83 -18.58 0.86
C GLU A 434 -14.79 -18.80 1.96
N VAL A 435 -14.89 -18.07 3.06
CA VAL A 435 -13.86 -17.99 4.10
C VAL A 435 -14.46 -18.07 5.51
N ASP A 436 -15.14 -19.18 5.80
CA ASP A 436 -15.89 -19.35 7.04
C ASP A 436 -15.03 -19.56 8.29
N SER A 437 -13.75 -19.93 8.14
CA SER A 437 -12.82 -20.11 9.26
C SER A 437 -11.64 -19.13 9.23
N ALA A 438 -11.00 -18.94 10.39
CA ALA A 438 -9.77 -18.17 10.47
C ALA A 438 -8.62 -18.81 9.67
N GLY A 439 -8.68 -20.13 9.43
CA GLY A 439 -7.75 -20.82 8.54
C GLY A 439 -7.93 -20.38 7.09
N ASP A 440 -9.18 -20.34 6.62
CA ASP A 440 -9.51 -19.93 5.25
C ASP A 440 -9.17 -18.46 5.01
N ARG A 441 -9.49 -17.59 5.99
CA ARG A 441 -9.16 -16.16 5.92
C ARG A 441 -7.65 -15.92 5.88
N ARG A 442 -6.87 -16.66 6.68
CA ARG A 442 -5.40 -16.62 6.60
C ARG A 442 -4.88 -17.19 5.27
N GLY A 443 -5.58 -18.16 4.70
CA GLY A 443 -5.22 -18.76 3.41
C GLY A 443 -5.46 -17.84 2.21
N VAL A 444 -6.51 -17.02 2.24
CA VAL A 444 -6.82 -16.07 1.14
C VAL A 444 -6.03 -14.77 1.25
N LEU A 445 -5.60 -14.39 2.45
CA LEU A 445 -4.97 -13.09 2.71
C LEU A 445 -3.78 -12.77 1.78
N PRO A 446 -2.86 -13.70 1.44
CA PRO A 446 -1.80 -13.40 0.48
C PRO A 446 -2.30 -13.03 -0.93
N ASP A 447 -3.40 -13.63 -1.38
CA ASP A 447 -4.01 -13.26 -2.66
C ASP A 447 -4.64 -11.85 -2.59
N VAL A 448 -5.24 -11.50 -1.45
CA VAL A 448 -5.80 -10.17 -1.18
C VAL A 448 -4.69 -9.11 -1.18
N GLU A 449 -3.61 -9.37 -0.44
CA GLU A 449 -2.46 -8.48 -0.35
C GLU A 449 -1.86 -8.20 -1.74
N MET A 450 -1.64 -9.27 -2.51
CA MET A 450 -1.07 -9.19 -3.86
C MET A 450 -1.99 -8.41 -4.81
N ALA A 451 -3.30 -8.61 -4.73
CA ALA A 451 -4.26 -7.90 -5.57
C ALA A 451 -4.25 -6.40 -5.27
N VAL A 452 -4.29 -6.03 -3.98
CA VAL A 452 -4.33 -4.63 -3.55
C VAL A 452 -3.01 -3.91 -3.88
N ASP A 453 -1.85 -4.56 -3.71
CA ASP A 453 -0.55 -4.01 -4.15
C ASP A 453 -0.50 -3.73 -5.66
N GLN A 454 -1.25 -4.51 -6.43
CA GLN A 454 -1.37 -4.34 -7.87
C GLN A 454 -2.36 -3.23 -8.24
N GLY A 455 -2.98 -2.58 -7.26
CA GLY A 455 -4.04 -1.58 -7.46
C GLY A 455 -5.34 -2.21 -7.93
N LEU A 456 -5.63 -3.44 -7.51
CA LEU A 456 -6.91 -4.11 -7.78
C LEU A 456 -7.70 -4.18 -6.47
N PRO A 457 -8.76 -3.36 -6.30
CA PRO A 457 -9.60 -3.44 -5.13
C PRO A 457 -10.24 -4.83 -4.99
N VAL A 458 -10.36 -5.29 -3.74
CA VAL A 458 -10.90 -6.60 -3.37
C VAL A 458 -12.19 -6.40 -2.58
N THR A 459 -13.34 -6.77 -3.14
CA THR A 459 -14.60 -6.71 -2.38
C THR A 459 -14.76 -7.93 -1.48
N PHE A 460 -15.38 -7.75 -0.33
CA PHE A 460 -15.65 -8.82 0.62
C PHE A 460 -16.94 -8.58 1.39
N THR A 461 -17.61 -9.67 1.73
CA THR A 461 -18.86 -9.66 2.49
C THR A 461 -18.60 -10.08 3.92
N VAL A 462 -19.09 -9.29 4.88
CA VAL A 462 -19.22 -9.68 6.28
C VAL A 462 -20.65 -10.10 6.60
N ARG A 463 -20.83 -11.09 7.48
CA ARG A 463 -22.15 -11.64 7.82
C ARG A 463 -22.24 -12.06 9.28
N ASP A 464 -23.35 -11.71 9.92
CA ASP A 464 -23.77 -12.23 11.23
C ASP A 464 -25.26 -12.58 11.20
N GLY A 465 -25.58 -13.88 11.14
CA GLY A 465 -26.95 -14.35 10.94
C GLY A 465 -27.50 -13.87 9.60
N ASP A 466 -28.66 -13.20 9.62
CA ASP A 466 -29.32 -12.68 8.42
C ASP A 466 -28.78 -11.30 7.98
N ARG A 467 -27.90 -10.67 8.75
CA ARG A 467 -27.31 -9.37 8.38
C ARG A 467 -26.03 -9.59 7.59
N ALA A 468 -25.95 -8.98 6.41
CA ALA A 468 -24.75 -8.96 5.58
C ALA A 468 -24.43 -7.54 5.12
N HIS A 469 -23.14 -7.25 4.93
CA HIS A 469 -22.65 -5.97 4.41
C HIS A 469 -21.44 -6.23 3.51
N GLU A 470 -21.35 -5.52 2.39
CA GLU A 470 -20.20 -5.61 1.48
C GLU A 470 -19.37 -4.33 1.57
N MET A 471 -18.05 -4.52 1.55
CA MET A 471 -17.03 -3.47 1.61
C MET A 471 -15.91 -3.81 0.62
N ALA A 472 -14.98 -2.87 0.40
CA ALA A 472 -13.83 -3.08 -0.46
C ALA A 472 -12.52 -2.84 0.30
N ILE A 473 -11.53 -3.70 0.11
CA ILE A 473 -10.14 -3.46 0.50
C ILE A 473 -9.49 -2.74 -0.68
N VAL A 474 -8.98 -1.54 -0.43
CA VAL A 474 -8.49 -0.60 -1.47
C VAL A 474 -7.01 -0.28 -1.32
N GLY A 475 -6.44 -0.48 -0.13
CA GLY A 475 -5.04 -0.23 0.17
C GLY A 475 -4.51 -1.21 1.20
N ARG A 476 -3.18 -1.31 1.30
CA ARG A 476 -2.53 -2.02 2.40
C ARG A 476 -1.20 -1.35 2.75
N GLN A 477 -0.83 -1.43 4.02
CA GLN A 477 0.47 -0.97 4.49
C GLN A 477 0.83 -1.72 5.77
N GLY A 478 1.98 -2.42 5.75
CA GLY A 478 2.37 -3.29 6.85
C GLY A 478 1.36 -4.44 7.01
N ASP A 479 0.90 -4.65 8.25
CA ASP A 479 -0.10 -5.64 8.68
C ASP A 479 -1.53 -5.06 8.72
N MET A 480 -1.78 -3.99 7.96
CA MET A 480 -3.04 -3.26 7.95
C MET A 480 -3.62 -3.18 6.53
N LEU A 481 -4.93 -3.33 6.46
CA LEU A 481 -5.75 -3.25 5.25
C LEU A 481 -6.61 -1.98 5.31
N GLU A 482 -6.58 -1.15 4.29
CA GLU A 482 -7.49 -0.02 4.16
C GLU A 482 -8.80 -0.51 3.55
N VAL A 483 -9.87 -0.40 4.33
CA VAL A 483 -11.22 -0.85 3.98
C VAL A 483 -12.08 0.37 3.68
N TYR A 484 -12.57 0.48 2.46
CA TYR A 484 -13.66 1.37 2.10
C TYR A 484 -15.00 0.77 2.51
N ASN A 485 -15.70 1.49 3.39
CA ASN A 485 -17.09 1.21 3.73
C ASN A 485 -18.00 2.06 2.83
N PRO A 486 -18.96 1.47 2.08
CA PRO A 486 -19.87 2.21 1.20
C PRO A 486 -20.74 3.24 1.91
N TRP A 487 -20.66 3.37 3.23
CA TRP A 487 -21.22 4.49 3.99
C TRP A 487 -20.46 5.82 3.82
N GLY A 488 -19.31 5.82 3.13
CA GLY A 488 -18.63 7.05 2.68
C GLY A 488 -17.25 7.31 3.26
N TYR A 489 -16.58 6.28 3.80
CA TYR A 489 -15.30 6.47 4.46
C TYR A 489 -14.38 5.25 4.31
N THR A 490 -13.07 5.46 4.50
CA THR A 490 -12.12 4.37 4.71
C THR A 490 -11.74 4.22 6.20
N VAL A 491 -11.37 2.99 6.56
CA VAL A 491 -10.83 2.61 7.87
C VAL A 491 -9.70 1.63 7.67
N TRP A 492 -8.61 1.81 8.42
CA TRP A 492 -7.55 0.81 8.51
C TRP A 492 -7.92 -0.28 9.51
N VAL A 493 -7.89 -1.54 9.07
CA VAL A 493 -8.17 -2.73 9.87
C VAL A 493 -6.95 -3.63 9.88
N SER A 494 -6.62 -4.23 11.02
CA SER A 494 -5.50 -5.17 11.07
C SER A 494 -5.83 -6.47 10.31
N GLU A 495 -4.81 -7.07 9.70
CA GLU A 495 -4.93 -8.42 9.13
C GLU A 495 -5.39 -9.45 10.17
N ASP A 496 -5.02 -9.26 11.44
CA ASP A 496 -5.48 -10.13 12.54
C ASP A 496 -6.99 -9.98 12.81
N ASP A 497 -7.54 -8.77 12.71
CA ASP A 497 -8.99 -8.55 12.82
C ASP A 497 -9.74 -9.17 11.64
N PHE A 498 -9.20 -9.02 10.43
CA PHE A 498 -9.72 -9.70 9.24
C PHE A 498 -9.72 -11.23 9.42
N VAL A 499 -8.57 -11.81 9.76
CA VAL A 499 -8.39 -13.26 9.91
C VAL A 499 -9.27 -13.82 11.02
N ASN A 500 -9.43 -13.12 12.13
CA ASN A 500 -10.22 -13.61 13.25
C ASN A 500 -11.71 -13.23 13.19
N GLY A 501 -12.17 -12.58 12.11
CA GLY A 501 -13.58 -12.22 11.94
C GLY A 501 -14.05 -11.18 12.96
N ARG A 502 -13.26 -10.12 13.14
CA ARG A 502 -13.55 -8.99 14.04
C ARG A 502 -13.78 -7.70 13.25
N MET A 503 -14.53 -7.76 12.15
CA MET A 503 -14.74 -6.59 11.27
C MET A 503 -15.70 -5.54 11.84
N ASN A 504 -16.41 -5.87 12.92
CA ASN A 504 -17.22 -4.91 13.68
C ASN A 504 -16.37 -3.82 14.36
N VAL A 505 -15.04 -3.91 14.29
CA VAL A 505 -14.13 -2.84 14.69
C VAL A 505 -14.15 -1.63 13.75
N ILE A 506 -14.77 -1.76 12.56
CA ILE A 506 -14.98 -0.67 11.61
C ILE A 506 -16.01 0.32 12.15
N GLU A 507 -17.19 -0.16 12.53
CA GLU A 507 -18.25 0.65 13.13
C GLU A 507 -19.31 -0.24 13.79
N ASP A 508 -20.01 0.30 14.79
CA ASP A 508 -21.24 -0.29 15.32
C ASP A 508 -22.27 -0.52 14.20
N GLY A 509 -22.70 -1.77 14.04
CA GLY A 509 -23.67 -2.18 13.02
C GLY A 509 -23.08 -3.01 11.89
N VAL A 510 -21.77 -2.90 11.64
CA VAL A 510 -21.04 -3.76 10.71
C VAL A 510 -20.95 -5.18 11.30
N PRO A 511 -21.37 -6.23 10.57
CA PRO A 511 -21.17 -7.62 10.99
C PRO A 511 -19.70 -7.97 11.20
N ALA A 512 -19.40 -8.85 12.16
CA ALA A 512 -18.04 -9.17 12.55
C ALA A 512 -17.34 -10.14 11.58
N ASN A 513 -18.04 -11.19 11.14
CA ASN A 513 -17.39 -12.30 10.46
C ASN A 513 -17.26 -12.06 8.96
N VAL A 514 -16.04 -12.05 8.43
CA VAL A 514 -15.80 -12.14 6.98
C VAL A 514 -16.24 -13.52 6.51
N HIS A 515 -17.12 -13.55 5.51
CA HIS A 515 -17.75 -14.76 5.00
C HIS A 515 -17.34 -15.09 3.56
N ALA A 516 -17.20 -14.08 2.71
CA ALA A 516 -16.80 -14.25 1.32
C ALA A 516 -15.87 -13.12 0.88
N VAL A 517 -14.93 -13.44 -0.02
CA VAL A 517 -13.99 -12.49 -0.63
C VAL A 517 -14.02 -12.68 -2.14
N ASN A 518 -14.14 -11.60 -2.90
CA ASN A 518 -14.04 -11.60 -4.35
C ASN A 518 -12.62 -11.20 -4.75
N VAL A 519 -11.78 -12.22 -4.97
CA VAL A 519 -10.36 -12.03 -5.27
C VAL A 519 -10.16 -11.93 -6.79
N PRO A 520 -9.50 -10.88 -7.30
CA PRO A 520 -9.13 -10.78 -8.71
C PRO A 520 -7.95 -11.72 -9.02
N ARG A 521 -8.05 -12.46 -10.14
CA ARG A 521 -7.00 -13.34 -10.67
C ARG A 521 -6.81 -13.09 -12.16
N ARG A 522 -5.69 -13.56 -12.70
CA ARG A 522 -5.33 -13.45 -14.13
C ARG A 522 -4.96 -14.80 -14.70
#